data_AF-A0A945FYH3-F1
#
_entry.id   AF-A0A945FYH3-F1
#
_cell.length_a   1.000
_cell.length_b   1.000
_cell.length_c   1.000
_cell.angle_alpha   90.00
_cell.angle_beta   90.00
_cell.angle_gamma   90.00
#
_symmetry.space_group_name_H-M   'P 1'
#
loop_
_entity.id
_entity.type
_entity.pdbx_description
1 polymer ?
#
loop_
_entity_poly.entity_id
_entity_poly.type
_entity_poly.pdbx_seq_one_letter_code
_entity_poly.pdbx_strand_id
1 'polypeptide(L)'
;MNLLNHLNINWQCKHTWKRASYNTLWCLIGCSIGDFGTIAFFQFTNASAPVTIIMLLAIFNGLVTSILLETIILSRQMNLTSAFQVAIKMSLISMISMEIAMNLTDVLLTGGAMLTLGIIPIMLLAGFITPLPYNYYKLKVFNKACH
;
A
#
# COMPACT_ATOMS: atom_id res chain seq x y z
N MET A 1 7.10 -34.23 6.29
CA MET A 1 5.66 -33.97 6.46
C MET A 1 5.47 -32.46 6.26
N ASN A 2 4.89 -32.05 5.12
CA ASN A 2 4.96 -30.68 4.63
C ASN A 2 4.15 -29.71 5.51
N LEU A 3 4.79 -28.64 5.95
CA LEU A 3 4.26 -27.55 6.80
C LEU A 3 3.02 -26.84 6.20
N LEU A 4 2.65 -27.15 4.97
CA LEU A 4 1.56 -26.51 4.20
C LEU A 4 0.16 -27.11 4.46
N ASN A 5 0.04 -28.25 5.16
CA ASN A 5 -1.24 -28.98 5.27
C ASN A 5 -2.14 -28.63 6.48
N HIS A 6 -1.85 -27.59 7.27
CA HIS A 6 -2.65 -27.30 8.48
C HIS A 6 -3.29 -25.90 8.58
N LEU A 7 -3.14 -25.06 7.54
CA LEU A 7 -3.86 -23.78 7.45
C LEU A 7 -5.03 -23.95 6.48
N ASN A 8 -6.22 -24.25 7.00
CA ASN A 8 -7.44 -24.35 6.19
C ASN A 8 -7.92 -22.93 5.77
N ILE A 9 -7.17 -22.29 4.88
CA ILE A 9 -7.42 -20.92 4.42
C ILE A 9 -8.58 -20.94 3.43
N ASN A 10 -9.77 -20.62 3.93
CA ASN A 10 -10.95 -20.44 3.09
C ASN A 10 -10.90 -19.06 2.41
N TRP A 11 -10.57 -19.01 1.12
CA TRP A 11 -10.54 -17.81 0.27
C TRP A 11 -11.92 -17.25 -0.11
N GLN A 12 -13.02 -17.92 0.21
CA GLN A 12 -14.38 -17.45 -0.08
C GLN A 12 -14.98 -16.63 1.07
N CYS A 13 -14.26 -16.42 2.16
CA CYS A 13 -14.76 -15.67 3.32
C CYS A 13 -14.90 -14.17 3.01
N LYS A 14 -16.13 -13.75 2.69
CA LYS A 14 -16.50 -12.36 2.36
C LYS A 14 -16.13 -11.36 3.46
N HIS A 15 -16.28 -11.75 4.73
CA HIS A 15 -15.95 -10.88 5.86
C HIS A 15 -14.45 -10.54 5.90
N THR A 16 -13.58 -11.53 5.69
CA THR A 16 -12.12 -11.30 5.66
C THR A 16 -11.72 -10.46 4.46
N TRP A 17 -12.33 -10.67 3.29
CA TRP A 17 -12.08 -9.82 2.11
C TRP A 17 -12.49 -8.38 2.37
N LYS A 18 -13.67 -8.14 2.95
CA LYS A 18 -14.12 -6.79 3.31
C LYS A 18 -13.11 -6.10 4.23
N ARG A 19 -12.66 -6.77 5.28
CA ARG A 19 -11.66 -6.22 6.22
C ARG A 19 -10.30 -5.97 5.56
N ALA A 20 -9.83 -6.91 4.73
CA ALA A 20 -8.59 -6.76 3.96
C ALA A 20 -8.67 -5.54 3.02
N SER A 21 -9.80 -5.38 2.32
CA SER A 21 -10.04 -4.26 1.42
C SER A 21 -10.06 -2.92 2.14
N TYR A 22 -10.72 -2.80 3.29
CA TYR A 22 -10.69 -1.55 4.06
C TYR A 22 -9.28 -1.17 4.51
N ASN A 23 -8.51 -2.13 5.03
CA ASN A 23 -7.14 -1.85 5.46
C ASN A 23 -6.26 -1.46 4.26
N THR A 24 -6.41 -2.17 3.14
CA THR A 24 -5.67 -1.87 1.89
C THR A 24 -6.04 -0.51 1.33
N LEU A 25 -7.32 -0.11 1.42
CA LEU A 25 -7.78 1.20 0.96
C LEU A 25 -7.16 2.34 1.78
N TRP A 26 -7.09 2.21 3.12
CA TRP A 26 -6.46 3.22 3.97
C TRP A 26 -4.96 3.36 3.69
N CYS A 27 -4.27 2.24 3.52
CA CYS A 27 -2.88 2.20 3.07
C CYS A 27 -2.72 2.88 1.71
N LEU A 28 -3.57 2.55 0.73
CA LEU A 28 -3.55 3.13 -0.61
C LEU A 28 -3.73 4.64 -0.58
N ILE A 29 -4.68 5.14 0.21
CA ILE A 29 -4.91 6.57 0.37
C ILE A 29 -3.64 7.25 0.91
N GLY A 30 -3.03 6.69 1.96
CA GLY A 30 -1.79 7.22 2.52
C GLY A 30 -0.64 7.25 1.51
N CYS A 31 -0.34 6.09 0.92
CA CYS A 31 0.67 5.89 -0.12
C CYS A 31 0.51 6.86 -1.29
N SER A 32 -0.70 6.96 -1.84
CA SER A 32 -1.01 7.82 -2.99
C SER A 32 -0.81 9.30 -2.69
N ILE A 33 -1.04 9.76 -1.45
CA ILE A 33 -0.80 11.16 -1.08
C ILE A 33 0.69 11.50 -1.19
N GLY A 34 1.57 10.61 -0.69
CA GLY A 34 3.02 10.80 -0.78
C GLY A 34 3.56 10.66 -2.20
N ASP A 35 3.07 9.65 -2.93
CA ASP A 35 3.46 9.38 -4.32
C ASP A 35 3.07 10.55 -5.23
N PHE A 36 1.78 10.93 -5.23
CA PHE A 36 1.28 12.08 -6.00
C PHE A 36 1.94 13.39 -5.59
N GLY A 37 2.15 13.62 -4.29
CA GLY A 37 2.82 14.82 -3.80
C GLY A 37 4.25 14.93 -4.35
N THR A 38 4.97 13.81 -4.42
CA THR A 38 6.33 13.78 -4.96
C THR A 38 6.33 14.02 -6.47
N ILE A 39 5.54 13.26 -7.23
CA ILE A 39 5.48 13.41 -8.68
C ILE A 39 5.00 14.82 -9.07
N ALA A 40 3.93 15.31 -8.43
CA ALA A 40 3.41 16.65 -8.68
C ALA A 40 4.45 17.73 -8.37
N PHE A 41 5.22 17.59 -7.29
CA PHE A 41 6.29 18.54 -6.96
C PHE A 41 7.32 18.65 -8.09
N PHE A 42 7.79 17.52 -8.62
CA PHE A 42 8.74 17.52 -9.75
C PHE A 42 8.11 18.06 -11.04
N GLN A 43 6.83 17.79 -11.28
CA GLN A 43 6.10 18.31 -12.44
C GLN A 43 5.90 19.83 -12.38
N PHE A 44 5.49 20.38 -11.23
CA PHE A 44 5.22 21.82 -11.10
C PHE A 44 6.50 22.66 -11.01
N THR A 45 7.57 22.12 -10.45
CA THR A 45 8.85 22.84 -10.33
C THR A 45 9.72 22.76 -11.59
N ASN A 46 9.32 21.96 -12.59
CA ASN A 46 10.15 21.62 -13.77
C ASN A 46 11.55 21.10 -13.39
N ALA A 47 11.68 20.50 -12.21
CA ALA A 47 12.95 19.96 -11.75
C ALA A 47 13.27 18.70 -12.57
N SER A 48 14.40 18.74 -13.29
CA SER A 48 14.88 17.60 -14.05
C SER A 48 15.65 16.65 -13.12
N ALA A 49 15.05 15.50 -12.85
CA ALA A 49 15.69 14.40 -12.15
C ALA A 49 15.49 13.10 -12.95
N PRO A 50 16.44 12.14 -12.88
CA PRO A 50 16.22 10.79 -13.39
C PRO A 50 14.93 10.19 -12.82
N VAL A 51 14.14 9.53 -13.68
CA VAL A 51 12.87 8.89 -13.30
C VAL A 51 13.06 7.93 -12.11
N THR A 52 14.21 7.25 -12.05
CA THR A 52 14.57 6.36 -10.94
C THR A 52 14.64 7.07 -9.58
N ILE A 53 15.16 8.30 -9.53
CA ILE A 53 15.25 9.09 -8.29
C ILE A 53 13.87 9.56 -7.86
N ILE A 54 13.05 10.02 -8.81
CA ILE A 54 11.67 10.45 -8.55
C ILE A 54 10.87 9.30 -7.96
N MET A 55 10.95 8.11 -8.56
CA MET A 55 10.27 6.91 -8.04
C MET A 55 10.77 6.50 -6.65
N LEU A 56 12.09 6.52 -6.40
CA LEU A 56 12.60 6.18 -5.07
C LEU A 56 12.12 7.16 -3.99
N LEU A 57 12.07 8.46 -4.32
CA LEU A 57 11.51 9.48 -3.44
C LEU A 57 10.01 9.30 -3.24
N ALA A 58 9.28 8.97 -4.31
CA ALA A 58 7.85 8.72 -4.27
C ALA A 58 7.51 7.54 -3.36
N ILE A 59 8.21 6.41 -3.52
CA ILE A 59 8.09 5.25 -2.63
C ILE A 59 8.38 5.65 -1.19
N PHE A 60 9.50 6.36 -0.94
CA PHE A 60 9.86 6.75 0.42
C PHE A 60 8.79 7.65 1.08
N ASN A 61 8.34 8.69 0.38
CA ASN A 61 7.33 9.61 0.87
C ASN A 61 5.95 8.94 1.01
N GLY A 62 5.59 8.06 0.09
CA GLY A 62 4.38 7.24 0.15
C GLY A 62 4.37 6.32 1.38
N LEU A 63 5.48 5.65 1.67
CA LEU A 63 5.63 4.84 2.89
C LEU A 63 5.50 5.69 4.15
N VAL A 64 6.18 6.84 4.22
CA VAL A 64 6.14 7.73 5.40
C VAL A 64 4.72 8.24 5.66
N THR A 65 4.04 8.73 4.62
CA THR A 65 2.68 9.26 4.73
C THR A 65 1.67 8.17 5.09
N SER A 66 1.81 6.96 4.53
CA SER A 66 0.99 5.81 4.90
C SER A 66 1.20 5.36 6.35
N ILE A 67 2.45 5.19 6.80
CA ILE A 67 2.76 4.81 8.18
C ILE A 67 2.21 5.84 9.16
N LEU A 68 2.35 7.14 8.87
CA LEU A 68 1.78 8.21 9.69
C LEU A 68 0.25 8.11 9.77
N LEU A 69 -0.41 7.93 8.63
CA LEU A 69 -1.87 7.83 8.56
C LEU A 69 -2.38 6.59 9.32
N GLU A 70 -1.79 5.42 9.08
CA GLU A 70 -2.13 4.17 9.78
C GLU A 70 -1.88 4.29 11.29
N THR A 71 -0.76 4.91 11.69
CA THR A 71 -0.44 5.13 13.10
C THR A 71 -1.47 6.03 13.78
N ILE A 72 -1.90 7.12 13.14
CA ILE A 72 -2.92 8.05 13.68
C ILE A 72 -4.28 7.35 13.81
N ILE A 73 -4.65 6.51 12.84
CA ILE A 73 -5.91 5.77 12.89
C ILE A 73 -5.87 4.72 14.02
N LEU A 74 -4.76 3.96 14.12
CA LEU A 74 -4.60 2.91 15.11
C LEU A 74 -4.40 3.46 16.53
N SER A 75 -3.82 4.66 16.69
CA SER A 75 -3.64 5.28 18.01
C SER A 75 -4.96 5.64 18.69
N ARG A 76 -6.09 5.64 17.96
CA ARG A 76 -7.43 5.77 18.53
C ARG A 76 -7.95 4.48 19.19
N GLN A 77 -7.29 3.35 18.94
CA GLN A 77 -7.71 2.03 19.43
C GLN A 77 -6.69 1.41 20.39
N MET A 78 -5.43 1.85 20.36
CA MET A 78 -4.34 1.35 21.21
C MET A 78 -3.30 2.44 21.50
N ASN A 79 -2.42 2.19 22.46
CA ASN A 79 -1.33 3.10 22.80
C ASN A 79 -0.46 3.43 21.57
N LEU A 80 -0.01 4.69 21.47
CA LEU A 80 0.74 5.22 20.32
C LEU A 80 1.95 4.34 19.92
N THR A 81 2.73 3.89 20.90
CA THR A 81 3.89 3.02 20.67
C THR A 81 3.49 1.69 20.03
N SER A 82 2.39 1.10 20.48
CA SER A 82 1.86 -0.15 19.91
C SER A 82 1.30 0.08 18.51
N ALA A 83 0.58 1.20 18.30
CA ALA A 83 0.03 1.58 17.00
C ALA A 83 1.13 1.72 15.95
N PHE A 84 2.22 2.40 16.28
CA PHE A 84 3.38 2.57 15.39
C PHE A 84 4.07 1.23 15.07
N GLN A 85 4.29 0.39 16.09
CA GLN A 85 4.88 -0.94 15.86
C GLN A 85 3.98 -1.82 14.98
N VAL A 86 2.66 -1.72 15.15
CA VAL A 86 1.69 -2.45 14.34
C VAL A 86 1.71 -1.92 12.90
N ALA A 87 1.66 -0.61 12.68
CA ALA A 87 1.74 0.00 11.35
C ALA A 87 3.00 -0.46 10.60
N ILE A 88 4.18 -0.41 11.24
CA ILE A 88 5.42 -0.87 10.60
C ILE A 88 5.44 -2.39 10.36
N LYS A 89 5.06 -3.21 11.35
CA LYS A 89 5.23 -4.67 11.27
C LYS A 89 4.10 -5.38 10.49
N MET A 90 2.91 -4.80 10.43
CA MET A 90 1.76 -5.42 9.76
C MET A 90 1.72 -5.15 8.25
N SER A 91 2.11 -3.97 7.78
CA SER A 91 1.83 -3.56 6.39
C SER A 91 3.05 -3.29 5.53
N LEU A 92 4.30 -3.27 6.03
CA LEU A 92 5.45 -2.81 5.25
C LEU A 92 5.65 -3.53 3.90
N ILE A 93 5.54 -4.85 3.86
CA ILE A 93 5.68 -5.63 2.61
C ILE A 93 4.57 -5.26 1.62
N SER A 94 3.33 -5.14 2.11
CA SER A 94 2.17 -4.75 1.32
C SER A 94 2.33 -3.34 0.76
N MET A 95 2.80 -2.40 1.59
CA MET A 95 3.05 -1.01 1.22
C MET A 95 4.11 -0.92 0.13
N ILE A 96 5.26 -1.59 0.29
CA ILE A 96 6.32 -1.62 -0.72
C ILE A 96 5.80 -2.23 -2.03
N SER A 97 5.04 -3.34 -1.96
CA SER A 97 4.48 -3.97 -3.17
C SER A 97 3.49 -3.07 -3.91
N MET A 98 2.67 -2.33 -3.16
CA MET A 98 1.71 -1.35 -3.70
C MET A 98 2.44 -0.22 -4.40
N GLU A 99 3.40 0.40 -3.73
CA GLU A 99 4.20 1.52 -4.26
C GLU A 99 4.95 1.13 -5.53
N ILE A 100 5.58 -0.05 -5.55
CA ILE A 100 6.24 -0.56 -6.76
C ILE A 100 5.23 -0.77 -7.89
N ALA A 101 4.06 -1.35 -7.61
CA ALA A 101 3.04 -1.57 -8.63
C ALA A 101 2.50 -0.26 -9.20
N MET A 102 2.28 0.75 -8.35
CA MET A 102 1.82 2.08 -8.76
C MET A 102 2.89 2.77 -9.64
N ASN A 103 4.11 2.90 -9.14
CA ASN A 103 5.21 3.54 -9.86
C ASN A 103 5.52 2.83 -11.19
N LEU A 104 5.52 1.50 -11.20
CA LEU A 104 5.74 0.73 -12.42
C LEU A 104 4.60 0.94 -13.44
N THR A 105 3.35 1.00 -12.99
CA THR A 105 2.20 1.27 -13.85
C THR A 105 2.29 2.66 -14.47
N ASP A 106 2.72 3.66 -13.70
CA ASP A 106 2.92 5.02 -14.20
C ASP A 106 4.01 5.06 -15.30
N VAL A 107 5.18 4.49 -15.04
CA VAL A 107 6.29 4.45 -16.00
C VAL A 107 5.94 3.68 -17.27
N LEU A 108 5.25 2.54 -17.15
CA LEU A 108 4.86 1.73 -18.31
C LEU A 108 3.85 2.44 -19.21
N LEU A 109 2.95 3.25 -18.65
CA LEU A 109 1.86 3.89 -19.40
C LEU A 109 2.21 5.30 -19.90
N THR A 110 3.08 6.04 -19.19
CA THR A 110 3.48 7.41 -19.58
C THR A 110 4.84 7.48 -20.26
N GLY A 111 5.67 6.46 -20.09
CA GLY A 111 7.09 6.50 -20.48
C GLY A 111 7.98 7.34 -19.56
N GLY A 112 7.46 7.80 -18.41
CA GLY A 112 8.17 8.62 -17.42
C GLY A 112 7.51 8.61 -16.05
N ALA A 113 7.88 9.54 -15.17
CA ALA A 113 7.15 9.80 -13.92
C ALA A 113 6.22 11.00 -14.13
N MET A 114 5.03 10.77 -14.67
CA MET A 114 4.11 11.84 -15.05
C MET A 114 2.68 11.57 -14.64
N LEU A 115 2.18 12.33 -13.66
CA LEU A 115 0.77 12.28 -13.30
C LEU A 115 -0.11 12.78 -14.45
N THR A 116 -0.89 11.89 -15.04
CA THR A 116 -1.99 12.25 -15.96
C THR A 116 -3.32 11.78 -15.41
N LEU A 117 -4.38 12.59 -15.62
CA LEU A 117 -5.70 12.32 -15.06
C LEU A 117 -6.29 10.96 -15.52
N GLY A 118 -5.92 10.50 -16.71
CA GLY A 118 -6.36 9.21 -17.25
C GLY A 118 -5.66 8.00 -16.63
N ILE A 119 -4.43 8.16 -16.14
CA ILE A 119 -3.60 7.04 -15.63
C ILE A 119 -3.78 6.86 -14.13
N ILE A 120 -4.10 7.93 -13.39
CA ILE A 120 -4.38 7.90 -11.95
C ILE A 120 -5.31 6.73 -11.54
N PRO A 121 -6.48 6.51 -12.18
CA PRO A 121 -7.36 5.41 -11.79
C PRO A 121 -6.73 4.03 -12.01
N ILE A 122 -5.97 3.86 -13.10
CA ILE A 122 -5.32 2.58 -13.44
C ILE A 122 -4.21 2.28 -12.44
N MET A 123 -3.40 3.29 -12.12
CA MET A 123 -2.33 3.21 -11.15
C MET A 123 -2.86 2.84 -9.75
N LEU A 124 -3.91 3.53 -9.29
CA LEU A 124 -4.54 3.25 -7.99
C LEU A 124 -5.14 1.84 -7.94
N LEU A 125 -5.73 1.36 -9.05
CA LEU A 125 -6.24 -0.01 -9.12
C LEU A 125 -5.12 -1.04 -9.04
N ALA A 126 -4.00 -0.82 -9.73
CA ALA A 126 -2.82 -1.70 -9.63
C ALA A 126 -2.27 -1.73 -8.20
N GLY A 127 -2.17 -0.55 -7.57
CA GLY A 127 -1.78 -0.40 -6.17
C GLY A 127 -2.74 -1.10 -5.20
N PHE A 128 -4.05 -1.11 -5.48
CA PHE A 128 -5.03 -1.80 -4.64
C PHE A 128 -4.98 -3.33 -4.79
N ILE A 129 -4.94 -3.83 -6.03
CA ILE A 129 -5.05 -5.27 -6.32
C ILE A 129 -3.80 -6.02 -5.86
N THR A 130 -2.62 -5.42 -6.01
CA THR A 130 -1.33 -6.07 -5.72
C THR A 130 -1.19 -6.57 -4.27
N PRO A 131 -1.37 -5.75 -3.24
CA PRO A 131 -1.22 -6.15 -1.83
C PRO A 131 -2.46 -6.87 -1.26
N LEU A 132 -3.62 -6.79 -1.91
CA LEU A 132 -4.89 -7.25 -1.34
C LEU A 132 -4.91 -8.76 -1.01
N PRO A 133 -4.44 -9.68 -1.89
CA PRO A 133 -4.37 -11.11 -1.57
C PRO A 133 -3.42 -11.41 -0.41
N TYR A 134 -2.31 -10.68 -0.32
CA TYR A 134 -1.34 -10.84 0.76
C TYR A 134 -1.92 -10.34 2.09
N ASN A 135 -2.61 -9.19 2.09
CA ASN A 135 -3.32 -8.68 3.26
C ASN A 135 -4.43 -9.64 3.73
N TYR A 136 -5.14 -10.28 2.80
CA TYR A 136 -6.10 -11.33 3.10
C TYR A 136 -5.46 -12.53 3.79
N TYR A 137 -4.39 -13.07 3.19
CA TYR A 137 -3.62 -14.19 3.72
C TYR A 137 -3.13 -13.87 5.14
N LYS A 138 -2.55 -12.68 5.34
CA LYS A 138 -2.07 -12.23 6.64
C LYS A 138 -3.20 -12.17 7.67
N LEU A 139 -4.39 -11.67 7.31
CA LEU A 139 -5.54 -11.70 8.21
C LEU A 139 -6.00 -13.12 8.55
N LYS A 140 -5.85 -14.11 7.65
CA LYS A 140 -6.19 -15.51 7.96
C LYS A 140 -5.16 -16.21 8.86
N VAL A 141 -3.88 -15.85 8.72
CA VAL A 141 -2.79 -16.45 9.50
C VAL A 141 -2.66 -15.82 10.88
N PHE A 142 -2.73 -14.48 10.97
CA PHE A 142 -2.48 -13.74 12.22
C PHE A 142 -3.75 -13.42 13.01
N ASN A 143 -4.93 -13.46 12.39
CA ASN A 143 -6.20 -13.27 13.05
C ASN A 143 -6.93 -14.62 13.08
N LYS A 144 -7.12 -15.19 14.28
CA LYS A 144 -8.00 -16.33 14.57
C LYS A 144 -9.47 -15.95 14.34
N ALA A 145 -9.83 -15.54 13.12
CA ALA A 145 -11.14 -15.01 12.77
C ALA A 145 -11.72 -15.74 11.55
N CYS A 146 -11.70 -17.06 11.62
CA CYS A 146 -12.92 -17.81 11.36
C CYS A 146 -13.39 -18.27 12.74
N HIS A 147 -14.59 -17.85 13.14
CA HIS A 147 -15.35 -18.64 14.10
C HIS A 147 -15.54 -20.05 13.53
#